data_AF-A0A6V7K3N4-F1
#
_entry.id   AF-A0A6V7K3N4-F1
#
_cell.length_a   1.000
_cell.length_b   1.000
_cell.length_c   1.000
_cell.angle_alpha   90.00
_cell.angle_beta   90.00
_cell.angle_gamma   90.00
#
_symmetry.space_group_name_H-M   'P 1'
#
loop_
_entity.id
_entity.type
_entity.pdbx_description
1 polymer ?
#
loop_
_entity_poly.entity_id
_entity_poly.type
_entity_poly.pdbx_seq_one_letter_code
_entity_poly.pdbx_strand_id
1 'polypeptide(L)'
;AQTMRGSPFVKAFEHEMEAWENKLITMQDIIDQWLTCQATWMYLEPIFSSEDIMRQMPTEAKNFRRVDKMWRGMMASVAQDKKVTTATGIPNMLDQFKMCNSLLEEIQKGLNDYLEKKRLFFPRFFFLSNDELLEILSETKDPQRVQPHLKKCFEGISKLRFTKEEEIIGMLSDEDEYVPMSGKIYPADAKGMVEKWLCQVEEMMITSLRDIAQDSVIAYFTAVREEWILSWPGQIVLCGSQIHWTSEVIESFEDGSTADYLKKCSEQIDRTVALVRGKLEPGTRITLNALIVIDVHARDVVKMLVEREVKDAMDFNWICQLRYYWLEGAITVSMITTDVTYGFEYLGNTPRLVITPLTDRCYRTLMGALKLNLGGAPEGPAGTGKTETSKDLAKAVAKQCVVFNCSEGLDYK
;
A
#
# COMPACT_ATOMS: atom_id res chain seq x y z
N ALA A 1 -28.00 34.12 -35.24
CA ALA A 1 -27.24 35.04 -36.09
C ALA A 1 -27.05 34.48 -37.50
N GLN A 2 -26.38 33.33 -37.67
CA GLN A 2 -26.08 32.73 -38.97
C GLN A 2 -27.28 32.57 -39.93
N THR A 3 -28.43 32.10 -39.44
CA THR A 3 -29.65 31.95 -40.26
C THR A 3 -30.20 33.28 -40.79
N MET A 4 -30.17 34.35 -39.99
CA MET A 4 -30.63 35.68 -40.43
C MET A 4 -29.60 36.35 -41.35
N ARG A 5 -28.30 36.03 -41.21
CA ARG A 5 -27.23 36.52 -42.09
C ARG A 5 -27.35 35.99 -43.52
N GLY A 6 -27.87 34.77 -43.69
CA GLY A 6 -28.19 34.18 -44.99
C GLY A 6 -29.47 34.69 -45.65
N SER A 7 -30.20 35.60 -44.99
CA SER A 7 -31.46 36.14 -45.52
C SER A 7 -31.21 37.23 -46.57
N PRO A 8 -31.97 37.25 -47.68
CA PRO A 8 -31.87 38.33 -48.68
C PRO A 8 -32.25 39.72 -48.12
N PHE A 9 -32.88 39.77 -46.94
CA PHE A 9 -33.27 41.02 -46.27
C PHE A 9 -32.24 41.53 -45.24
N VAL A 10 -31.08 40.86 -45.10
CA VAL A 10 -30.07 41.19 -44.08
C VAL A 10 -29.48 42.60 -44.23
N LYS A 11 -29.46 43.17 -45.45
CA LYS A 11 -28.85 44.48 -45.74
C LYS A 11 -29.30 45.61 -44.81
N ALA A 12 -30.54 45.59 -44.33
CA ALA A 12 -31.06 46.62 -43.43
C ALA A 12 -30.48 46.55 -42.00
N PHE A 13 -29.98 45.38 -41.57
CA PHE A 13 -29.53 45.10 -40.20
C PHE A 13 -28.10 44.55 -40.16
N GLU A 14 -27.37 44.56 -41.27
CA GLU A 14 -26.08 43.87 -41.42
C GLU A 14 -25.08 44.26 -40.34
N HIS A 15 -24.96 45.55 -40.04
CA HIS A 15 -24.06 46.06 -39.00
C HIS A 15 -24.48 45.64 -37.58
N GLU A 16 -25.79 45.67 -37.27
CA GLU A 16 -26.30 45.21 -35.97
C GLU A 16 -26.13 43.70 -35.79
N MET A 17 -26.33 42.95 -36.87
CA MET A 17 -26.15 41.51 -36.94
C MET A 17 -24.69 41.11 -36.69
N GLU A 18 -23.74 41.78 -37.33
CA GLU A 18 -22.31 41.56 -37.13
C GLU A 18 -21.88 41.91 -35.71
N ALA A 19 -22.34 43.04 -35.16
CA ALA A 19 -22.07 43.42 -33.78
C ALA A 19 -22.60 42.37 -32.78
N TRP A 20 -23.81 41.86 -32.99
CA TRP A 20 -24.39 40.81 -32.16
C TRP A 20 -23.68 39.47 -32.31
N GLU A 21 -23.26 39.10 -33.52
CA GLU A 21 -22.50 37.88 -33.75
C GLU A 21 -21.16 37.93 -33.02
N ASN A 22 -20.39 39.01 -33.18
CA ASN A 22 -19.13 39.21 -32.47
C ASN A 22 -19.32 39.21 -30.95
N LYS A 23 -20.40 39.85 -30.47
CA LYS A 23 -20.75 39.86 -29.05
C LYS A 23 -21.07 38.45 -28.54
N LEU A 24 -21.88 37.68 -29.25
CA LEU A 24 -22.25 36.32 -28.85
C LEU A 24 -21.04 35.37 -28.84
N ILE A 25 -20.15 35.47 -29.83
CA ILE A 25 -18.90 34.70 -29.86
C ILE A 25 -18.03 35.06 -28.65
N THR A 26 -17.82 36.36 -28.39
CA THR A 26 -17.05 36.82 -27.23
C THR A 26 -17.66 36.35 -25.91
N MET A 27 -19.00 36.38 -25.80
CA MET A 27 -19.72 35.90 -24.62
C MET A 27 -19.50 34.41 -24.39
N GLN A 28 -19.57 33.61 -25.46
CA GLN A 28 -19.30 32.18 -25.39
C GLN A 28 -17.86 31.91 -24.93
N ASP A 29 -16.87 32.56 -25.55
CA ASP A 29 -15.46 32.42 -25.19
C ASP A 29 -15.20 32.79 -23.71
N ILE A 30 -15.85 33.85 -23.21
CA ILE A 30 -15.74 34.25 -21.80
C ILE A 30 -16.31 33.16 -20.90
N ILE A 31 -17.49 32.61 -21.22
CA ILE A 31 -18.15 31.60 -20.40
C ILE A 31 -17.32 30.31 -20.37
N ASP A 32 -16.78 29.88 -21.52
CA ASP A 32 -15.95 28.67 -21.61
C ASP A 32 -14.66 28.81 -20.77
N GLN A 33 -13.98 29.96 -20.88
CA GLN A 33 -12.79 30.25 -20.07
C GLN A 33 -13.13 30.41 -18.58
N TRP A 34 -14.27 31.03 -18.26
CA TRP A 34 -14.74 31.18 -16.89
C TRP A 34 -14.98 29.81 -16.26
N LEU A 35 -15.75 28.94 -16.90
CA LEU A 35 -16.09 27.61 -16.34
C LEU A 35 -14.84 26.78 -16.09
N THR A 36 -13.86 26.86 -16.99
CA THR A 36 -12.55 26.22 -16.82
C THR A 36 -11.82 26.77 -15.59
N CYS A 37 -11.76 28.10 -15.46
CA CYS A 37 -11.13 28.78 -14.32
C CYS A 37 -11.82 28.40 -13.00
N GLN A 38 -13.15 28.36 -12.99
CA GLN A 38 -13.95 28.00 -11.83
C GLN A 38 -13.65 26.59 -11.34
N ALA A 39 -13.69 25.60 -12.24
CA ALA A 39 -13.46 24.21 -11.91
C ALA A 39 -12.07 24.01 -11.29
N THR A 40 -11.03 24.56 -11.92
CA THR A 40 -9.66 24.45 -11.44
C THR A 40 -9.42 25.22 -10.15
N TRP A 41 -9.98 26.43 -10.02
CA TRP A 41 -9.86 27.24 -8.80
C TRP A 41 -10.54 26.56 -7.60
N MET A 42 -11.73 25.97 -7.77
CA MET A 42 -12.42 25.23 -6.69
C MET A 42 -11.64 24.02 -6.20
N TYR A 43 -10.90 23.33 -7.09
CA TYR A 43 -10.00 22.24 -6.71
C TYR A 43 -8.78 22.72 -5.93
N LEU A 44 -8.16 23.81 -6.38
CA LEU A 44 -6.91 24.31 -5.82
C LEU A 44 -7.08 25.17 -4.54
N GLU A 45 -8.24 25.81 -4.35
CA GLU A 45 -8.52 26.64 -3.17
C GLU A 45 -8.31 25.91 -1.84
N PRO A 46 -8.91 24.73 -1.58
CA PRO A 46 -8.70 24.03 -0.32
C PRO A 46 -7.23 23.61 -0.14
N ILE A 47 -6.54 23.24 -1.21
CA ILE A 47 -5.12 22.81 -1.19
C ILE A 47 -4.21 23.97 -0.80
N PHE A 48 -4.33 25.11 -1.48
CA PHE A 48 -3.51 26.30 -1.24
C PHE A 48 -4.00 27.14 -0.05
N SER A 49 -5.04 26.70 0.66
CA SER A 49 -5.39 27.22 1.98
C SER A 49 -4.45 26.71 3.08
N SER A 50 -3.81 25.54 2.88
CA SER A 50 -2.83 24.98 3.82
C SER A 50 -1.53 25.78 3.82
N GLU A 51 -1.14 26.29 4.99
CA GLU A 51 0.13 27.00 5.16
C GLU A 51 1.35 26.13 4.84
N ASP A 52 1.27 24.83 5.13
CA ASP A 52 2.40 23.92 4.94
C ASP A 52 2.67 23.69 3.45
N ILE A 53 1.61 23.49 2.66
CA ILE A 53 1.72 23.39 1.19
C ILE A 53 2.23 24.72 0.62
N MET A 54 1.70 25.86 1.07
CA MET A 54 2.17 27.18 0.61
C MET A 54 3.66 27.43 0.90
N ARG A 55 4.18 26.91 2.02
CA ARG A 55 5.62 27.02 2.37
C ARG A 55 6.48 26.12 1.49
N GLN A 56 5.99 24.95 1.12
CA GLN A 56 6.72 24.01 0.25
C GLN A 56 6.66 24.41 -1.24
N MET A 57 5.63 25.15 -1.65
CA MET A 57 5.40 25.59 -3.03
C MET A 57 5.21 27.12 -3.13
N PRO A 58 6.24 27.93 -2.81
CA PRO A 58 6.09 29.38 -2.67
C PRO A 58 5.78 30.11 -3.99
N THR A 59 6.28 29.61 -5.11
CA THR A 59 6.05 30.19 -6.45
C THR A 59 4.59 30.00 -6.87
N GLU A 60 4.11 28.77 -6.78
CA GLU A 60 2.73 28.38 -7.09
C GLU A 60 1.75 29.06 -6.13
N ALA A 61 2.06 29.12 -4.83
CA ALA A 61 1.25 29.83 -3.85
C ALA A 61 1.11 31.33 -4.17
N LYS A 62 2.19 31.99 -4.63
CA LYS A 62 2.13 33.39 -5.06
C LYS A 62 1.25 33.56 -6.30
N ASN A 63 1.36 32.66 -7.28
CA ASN A 63 0.52 32.68 -8.47
C ASN A 63 -0.96 32.42 -8.11
N PHE A 64 -1.23 31.47 -7.22
CA PHE A 64 -2.58 31.16 -6.76
C PHE A 64 -3.23 32.35 -6.07
N ARG A 65 -2.53 33.05 -5.16
CA ARG A 65 -3.05 34.27 -4.52
C ARG A 65 -3.39 35.38 -5.51
N ARG A 66 -2.62 35.50 -6.60
CA ARG A 66 -2.91 36.45 -7.68
C ARG A 66 -4.20 36.06 -8.40
N VAL A 67 -4.36 34.78 -8.76
CA VAL A 67 -5.58 34.26 -9.39
C VAL A 67 -6.78 34.41 -8.46
N ASP A 68 -6.66 34.02 -7.19
CA ASP A 68 -7.73 34.11 -6.18
C ASP A 68 -8.25 35.56 -6.03
N LYS A 69 -7.35 36.54 -5.93
CA LYS A 69 -7.73 37.95 -5.86
C LYS A 69 -8.49 38.42 -7.11
N MET A 70 -8.03 38.00 -8.30
CA MET A 70 -8.69 38.35 -9.56
C MET A 70 -10.06 37.69 -9.69
N TRP A 71 -10.12 36.39 -9.40
CA TRP A 71 -11.34 35.60 -9.39
C TRP A 71 -12.40 36.21 -8.47
N ARG A 72 -12.07 36.44 -7.18
CA ARG A 72 -13.00 37.03 -6.21
C ARG A 72 -13.43 38.44 -6.60
N GLY A 73 -12.52 39.25 -7.18
CA GLY A 73 -12.85 40.59 -7.69
C GLY A 73 -13.85 40.56 -8.86
N MET A 74 -13.65 39.66 -9.82
CA MET A 74 -14.59 39.45 -10.93
C MET A 74 -15.94 38.94 -10.42
N MET A 75 -15.95 37.94 -9.54
CA MET A 75 -17.19 37.39 -8.97
C MET A 75 -17.97 38.44 -8.18
N ALA A 76 -17.28 39.30 -7.42
CA ALA A 76 -17.91 40.41 -6.71
C ALA A 76 -18.57 41.42 -7.67
N SER A 77 -17.94 41.68 -8.81
CA SER A 77 -18.47 42.59 -9.84
C SER A 77 -19.69 41.99 -10.54
N VAL A 78 -19.66 40.69 -10.84
CA VAL A 78 -20.79 39.98 -11.47
C VAL A 78 -21.94 39.77 -10.50
N ALA A 79 -21.66 39.66 -9.19
CA ALA A 79 -22.70 39.60 -8.17
C ALA A 79 -23.55 40.88 -8.11
N GLN A 80 -23.02 42.03 -8.55
CA GLN A 80 -23.74 43.31 -8.59
C GLN A 80 -24.77 43.36 -9.74
N ASP A 81 -24.43 42.86 -10.93
CA ASP A 81 -25.39 42.68 -12.04
C ASP A 81 -25.22 41.31 -12.71
N LYS A 82 -26.20 40.44 -12.47
CA LYS A 82 -26.21 39.04 -12.92
C LYS A 82 -26.65 38.87 -14.38
N LYS A 83 -27.05 39.95 -15.07
CA LYS A 83 -27.41 39.86 -16.50
C LYS A 83 -26.18 39.45 -17.29
N VAL A 84 -26.27 38.35 -18.04
CA VAL A 84 -25.15 37.83 -18.83
C VAL A 84 -24.55 38.89 -19.74
N THR A 85 -25.37 39.76 -20.34
CA THR A 85 -24.93 40.86 -21.22
C THR A 85 -24.12 41.94 -20.49
N THR A 86 -24.38 42.16 -19.20
CA THR A 86 -23.64 43.13 -18.38
C THR A 86 -22.38 42.46 -17.82
N ALA A 87 -22.51 41.23 -17.30
CA ALA A 87 -21.43 40.47 -16.72
C ALA A 87 -20.28 40.22 -17.72
N THR A 88 -20.59 39.76 -18.93
CA THR A 88 -19.59 39.57 -20.00
C THR A 88 -19.17 40.88 -20.67
N GLY A 89 -19.79 42.00 -20.31
CA GLY A 89 -19.46 43.34 -20.79
C GLY A 89 -18.33 44.02 -20.00
N ILE A 90 -17.83 43.37 -18.92
CA ILE A 90 -16.72 43.88 -18.13
C ILE A 90 -15.45 43.96 -19.02
N PRO A 91 -14.76 45.11 -19.10
CA PRO A 91 -13.59 45.27 -19.93
C PRO A 91 -12.48 44.25 -19.62
N ASN A 92 -11.88 43.68 -20.67
CA ASN A 92 -10.78 42.72 -20.61
C ASN A 92 -11.08 41.42 -19.84
N MET A 93 -12.35 41.07 -19.60
CA MET A 93 -12.72 39.86 -18.86
C MET A 93 -12.20 38.58 -19.52
N LEU A 94 -12.26 38.50 -20.86
CA LEU A 94 -11.75 37.35 -21.60
C LEU A 94 -10.25 37.16 -21.39
N ASP A 95 -9.46 38.22 -21.53
CA ASP A 95 -8.00 38.16 -21.35
C ASP A 95 -7.62 37.85 -19.90
N GLN A 96 -8.40 38.37 -18.93
CA GLN A 96 -8.21 38.05 -17.52
C GLN A 96 -8.44 36.56 -17.24
N PHE A 97 -9.51 35.95 -17.77
CA PHE A 97 -9.74 34.51 -17.58
C PHE A 97 -8.71 33.66 -18.31
N LYS A 98 -8.31 34.01 -19.53
CA LYS A 98 -7.22 33.32 -20.25
C LYS A 98 -5.92 33.35 -19.44
N MET A 99 -5.58 34.50 -18.88
CA MET A 99 -4.41 34.63 -18.00
C MET A 99 -4.56 33.82 -16.70
N CYS A 100 -5.75 33.81 -16.08
CA CYS A 100 -6.00 33.01 -14.89
C CYS A 100 -5.85 31.51 -15.20
N ASN A 101 -6.42 31.03 -16.30
CA ASN A 101 -6.30 29.63 -16.73
C ASN A 101 -4.85 29.23 -17.00
N SER A 102 -4.08 30.07 -17.70
CA SER A 102 -2.65 29.82 -17.92
C SER A 102 -1.87 29.73 -16.59
N LEU A 103 -2.13 30.62 -15.63
CA LEU A 103 -1.51 30.52 -14.30
C LEU A 103 -1.97 29.28 -13.53
N LEU A 104 -3.24 28.90 -13.64
CA LEU A 104 -3.79 27.72 -12.99
C LEU A 104 -3.21 26.42 -13.57
N GLU A 105 -2.97 26.36 -14.88
CA GLU A 105 -2.28 25.24 -15.54
C GLU A 105 -0.83 25.10 -15.02
N GLU A 106 -0.09 26.21 -14.88
CA GLU A 106 1.24 26.21 -14.28
C GLU A 106 1.22 25.72 -12.83
N ILE A 107 0.23 26.16 -12.04
CA ILE A 107 0.05 25.74 -10.65
C ILE A 107 -0.27 24.24 -10.58
N GLN A 108 -1.18 23.73 -11.41
CA GLN A 108 -1.50 22.30 -11.47
C GLN A 108 -0.29 21.46 -11.84
N LYS A 109 0.50 21.91 -12.81
CA LYS A 109 1.75 21.24 -13.18
C LYS A 109 2.72 21.21 -12.01
N GLY A 110 2.96 22.35 -11.36
CA GLY A 110 3.83 22.43 -10.18
C GLY A 110 3.36 21.54 -9.02
N LEU A 111 2.04 21.43 -8.82
CA LEU A 111 1.44 20.55 -7.82
C LEU A 111 1.70 19.08 -8.14
N ASN A 112 1.49 18.65 -9.39
CA ASN A 112 1.79 17.28 -9.80
C ASN A 112 3.28 16.96 -9.65
N ASP A 113 4.17 17.87 -10.07
CA ASP A 113 5.62 17.70 -9.91
C ASP A 113 6.03 17.62 -8.42
N TYR A 114 5.34 18.35 -7.55
CA TYR A 114 5.53 18.28 -6.10
C TYR A 114 5.09 16.92 -5.52
N LEU A 115 3.90 16.43 -5.90
CA LEU A 115 3.40 15.12 -5.45
C LEU A 115 4.30 13.98 -5.93
N GLU A 116 4.78 14.02 -7.17
CA GLU A 116 5.72 13.03 -7.71
C GLU A 116 7.05 13.02 -6.92
N LYS A 117 7.58 14.19 -6.54
CA LYS A 117 8.77 14.24 -5.67
C LYS A 117 8.51 13.59 -4.31
N LYS A 118 7.32 13.74 -3.73
CA LYS A 118 6.94 13.08 -2.47
C LYS A 118 6.82 11.56 -2.65
N ARG A 119 6.24 11.10 -3.76
CA ARG A 119 6.19 9.66 -4.10
C ARG A 119 7.58 9.05 -4.29
N LEU A 120 8.50 9.75 -4.95
CA LEU A 120 9.88 9.29 -5.09
C LEU A 120 10.63 9.24 -3.75
N PHE A 121 10.29 10.12 -2.81
CA PHE A 121 10.91 10.11 -1.48
C PHE A 121 10.37 8.95 -0.61
N PHE A 122 9.06 8.70 -0.67
CA PHE A 122 8.43 7.58 0.02
C PHE A 122 7.55 6.78 -0.97
N PRO A 123 8.08 5.71 -1.58
CA PRO A 123 7.43 4.97 -2.66
C PRO A 123 6.04 4.42 -2.34
N ARG A 124 5.70 4.18 -1.07
CA ARG A 124 4.35 3.72 -0.70
C ARG A 124 3.25 4.74 -0.99
N PHE A 125 3.59 6.00 -1.26
CA PHE A 125 2.63 6.99 -1.75
C PHE A 125 2.18 6.77 -3.20
N PHE A 126 2.82 5.88 -3.97
CA PHE A 126 2.28 5.46 -5.27
C PHE A 126 0.95 4.69 -5.13
N PHE A 127 0.63 4.16 -3.94
CA PHE A 127 -0.64 3.49 -3.66
C PHE A 127 -1.78 4.45 -3.26
N LEU A 128 -1.50 5.75 -3.17
CA LEU A 128 -2.47 6.77 -2.83
C LEU A 128 -2.85 7.60 -4.07
N SER A 129 -4.14 7.94 -4.16
CA SER A 129 -4.58 8.94 -5.13
C SER A 129 -3.97 10.31 -4.83
N ASN A 130 -4.02 11.24 -5.80
CA ASN A 130 -3.55 12.61 -5.57
C ASN A 130 -4.30 13.27 -4.40
N ASP A 131 -5.62 13.07 -4.31
CA ASP A 131 -6.44 13.66 -3.25
C ASP A 131 -6.09 13.11 -1.87
N GLU A 132 -5.89 11.78 -1.76
CA GLU A 132 -5.47 11.14 -0.51
C GLU A 132 -4.08 11.59 -0.07
N LEU A 133 -3.14 11.72 -1.01
CA LEU A 133 -1.81 12.22 -0.71
C LEU A 133 -1.86 13.69 -0.25
N LEU A 134 -2.72 14.50 -0.85
CA LEU A 134 -2.92 15.89 -0.43
C LEU A 134 -3.55 16.00 0.95
N GLU A 135 -4.52 15.15 1.30
CA GLU A 135 -5.09 15.08 2.65
C GLU A 135 -3.98 14.86 3.69
N ILE A 136 -3.09 13.89 3.46
CA ILE A 136 -1.94 13.60 4.34
C ILE A 136 -0.97 14.79 4.43
N LEU A 137 -0.69 15.46 3.30
CA LEU A 137 0.30 16.55 3.23
C LEU A 137 -0.26 17.91 3.68
N SER A 138 -1.59 18.07 3.75
CA SER A 138 -2.25 19.34 4.06
C SER A 138 -2.37 19.61 5.57
N GLU A 139 -2.48 18.55 6.39
CA GLU A 139 -2.65 18.62 7.85
C GLU A 139 -1.45 18.03 8.62
N THR A 140 -0.26 18.59 8.39
CA THR A 140 1.00 18.04 8.95
C THR A 140 1.16 18.21 10.46
N LYS A 141 0.27 18.98 11.10
CA LYS A 141 0.29 19.28 12.54
C LYS A 141 -0.27 18.16 13.42
N ASP A 142 -1.21 17.38 12.89
CA ASP A 142 -1.81 16.24 13.60
C ASP A 142 -1.39 14.94 12.88
N PRO A 143 -0.41 14.20 13.43
CA PRO A 143 0.08 12.98 12.79
C PRO A 143 -0.98 11.87 12.75
N GLN A 144 -2.07 11.95 13.52
CA GLN A 144 -3.11 10.92 13.50
C GLN A 144 -3.98 10.98 12.23
N ARG A 145 -3.93 12.08 11.47
CA ARG A 145 -4.68 12.22 10.21
C ARG A 145 -4.26 11.22 9.13
N VAL A 146 -3.06 10.66 9.23
CA VAL A 146 -2.57 9.63 8.31
C VAL A 146 -3.27 8.27 8.47
N GLN A 147 -3.85 8.00 9.64
CA GLN A 147 -4.38 6.68 10.03
C GLN A 147 -5.33 6.06 8.99
N PRO A 148 -6.30 6.80 8.39
CA PRO A 148 -7.21 6.24 7.39
C PRO A 148 -6.51 5.74 6.11
N HIS A 149 -5.33 6.26 5.80
CA HIS A 149 -4.59 5.96 4.57
C HIS A 149 -3.53 4.87 4.74
N LEU A 150 -3.18 4.52 5.98
CA LEU A 150 -2.09 3.56 6.27
C LEU A 150 -2.32 2.19 5.64
N LYS A 151 -3.56 1.69 5.62
CA LYS A 151 -3.92 0.41 4.98
C LYS A 151 -3.59 0.32 3.49
N LYS A 152 -3.49 1.46 2.80
CA LYS A 152 -3.08 1.50 1.39
C LYS A 152 -1.56 1.51 1.24
N CYS A 153 -0.85 2.12 2.20
CA CYS A 153 0.61 2.19 2.18
C CYS A 153 1.27 0.90 2.71
N PHE A 154 0.67 0.26 3.71
CA PHE A 154 1.19 -0.92 4.40
C PHE A 154 0.16 -2.04 4.38
N GLU A 155 0.61 -3.28 4.21
CA GLU A 155 -0.31 -4.42 4.10
C GLU A 155 -0.95 -4.79 5.44
N GLY A 156 -0.15 -4.87 6.51
CA GLY A 156 -0.63 -5.26 7.84
C GLY A 156 -0.82 -4.14 8.85
N ILE A 157 -0.42 -2.89 8.55
CA ILE A 157 -0.62 -1.76 9.47
C ILE A 157 -1.97 -1.09 9.18
N SER A 158 -2.94 -1.38 10.05
CA SER A 158 -4.22 -0.68 10.10
C SER A 158 -4.09 0.67 10.76
N LYS A 159 -3.41 0.68 11.92
CA LYS A 159 -3.24 1.86 12.75
C LYS A 159 -1.89 1.87 13.43
N LEU A 160 -1.42 3.06 13.76
CA LEU A 160 -0.29 3.27 14.67
C LEU A 160 -0.78 3.56 16.08
N ARG A 161 -0.04 3.08 17.08
CA ARG A 161 -0.29 3.37 18.49
C ARG A 161 0.46 4.64 18.87
N PHE A 162 -0.29 5.70 19.17
CA PHE A 162 0.24 6.97 19.65
C PHE A 162 0.19 7.08 21.18
N THR A 163 1.16 7.76 21.77
CA THR A 163 1.11 8.23 23.17
C THR A 163 0.28 9.52 23.28
N LYS A 164 0.13 10.07 24.48
CA LYS A 164 -0.55 11.36 24.68
C LYS A 164 0.25 12.52 24.10
N GLU A 165 1.56 12.34 23.97
CA GLU A 165 2.54 13.26 23.41
C GLU A 165 2.72 13.05 21.90
N GLU A 166 1.84 12.29 21.25
CA GLU A 166 1.84 11.99 19.81
C GLU A 166 3.10 11.24 19.32
N GLU A 167 3.77 10.51 20.21
CA GLU A 167 4.87 9.60 19.87
C GLU A 167 4.31 8.26 19.39
N ILE A 168 4.91 7.66 18.37
CA ILE A 168 4.51 6.34 17.86
C ILE A 168 5.31 5.27 18.60
N ILE A 169 4.60 4.28 19.17
CA ILE A 169 5.18 3.22 20.03
C ILE A 169 4.83 1.79 19.58
N GLY A 170 4.08 1.64 18.50
CA GLY A 170 3.63 0.34 18.03
C GLY A 170 2.69 0.42 16.85
N MET A 171 2.40 -0.73 16.28
CA MET A 171 1.49 -0.90 15.15
C MET A 171 0.36 -1.86 15.52
N LEU A 172 -0.80 -1.65 14.90
CA LEU A 172 -1.98 -2.50 15.05
C LEU A 172 -2.44 -3.02 13.69
N SER A 173 -2.80 -4.30 13.64
CA SER A 173 -3.46 -4.89 12.48
C SER A 173 -4.96 -4.59 12.43
N ASP A 174 -5.61 -5.04 11.35
CA ASP A 174 -7.06 -4.99 11.19
C ASP A 174 -7.83 -5.84 12.21
N GLU A 175 -7.16 -6.85 12.77
CA GLU A 175 -7.69 -7.75 13.79
C GLU A 175 -7.26 -7.31 15.21
N ASP A 176 -6.83 -6.05 15.35
CA ASP A 176 -6.35 -5.43 16.59
C ASP A 176 -5.14 -6.14 17.24
N GLU A 177 -4.37 -6.92 16.48
CA GLU A 177 -3.08 -7.44 16.94
C GLU A 177 -2.10 -6.29 17.13
N TYR A 178 -1.59 -6.14 18.35
CA TYR A 178 -0.63 -5.11 18.70
C TYR A 178 0.80 -5.63 18.62
N VAL A 179 1.65 -4.94 17.86
CA VAL A 179 3.09 -5.18 17.81
C VAL A 179 3.82 -3.94 18.34
N PRO A 180 4.56 -4.06 19.46
CA PRO A 180 5.36 -2.96 19.98
C PRO A 180 6.53 -2.65 19.05
N MET A 181 6.89 -1.37 18.93
CA MET A 181 8.11 -0.99 18.22
C MET A 181 9.33 -1.08 19.14
N SER A 182 10.48 -1.49 18.60
CA SER A 182 11.78 -1.53 19.30
C SER A 182 12.25 -0.14 19.75
N GLY A 183 11.70 0.92 19.14
CA GLY A 183 11.99 2.31 19.48
C GLY A 183 10.77 3.21 19.30
N LYS A 184 10.87 4.43 19.81
CA LYS A 184 9.84 5.46 19.61
C LYS A 184 10.15 6.29 18.38
N ILE A 185 9.11 6.67 17.64
CA ILE A 185 9.20 7.65 16.56
C ILE A 185 8.53 8.94 17.02
N TYR A 186 9.16 10.08 16.71
CA TYR A 186 8.71 11.41 17.09
C TYR A 186 8.31 12.19 15.82
N PRO A 187 7.03 12.16 15.39
CA PRO A 187 6.58 12.88 14.20
C PRO A 187 6.93 14.38 14.22
N ALA A 188 6.95 15.00 15.41
CA ALA A 188 7.32 16.39 15.61
C ALA A 188 8.73 16.74 15.07
N ASP A 189 9.68 15.81 15.16
CA ASP A 189 11.06 16.01 14.69
C ASP A 189 11.15 16.13 13.16
N ALA A 190 10.15 15.62 12.44
CA ALA A 190 10.07 15.71 10.99
C ALA A 190 9.67 17.11 10.49
N LYS A 191 9.32 18.05 11.38
CA LYS A 191 8.98 19.45 11.06
C LYS A 191 7.91 19.57 9.95
N GLY A 192 6.86 18.75 10.05
CA GLY A 192 5.75 18.72 9.09
C GLY A 192 6.01 17.89 7.82
N MET A 193 7.17 17.24 7.68
CA MET A 193 7.45 16.36 6.54
C MET A 193 6.98 14.94 6.82
N VAL A 194 5.74 14.64 6.45
CA VAL A 194 5.09 13.35 6.76
C VAL A 194 5.83 12.16 6.18
N GLU A 195 6.38 12.31 4.96
CA GLU A 195 7.15 11.27 4.31
C GLU A 195 8.37 10.81 5.13
N LYS A 196 8.98 11.69 5.93
CA LYS A 196 10.20 11.35 6.68
C LYS A 196 9.93 10.41 7.84
N TRP A 197 8.90 10.70 8.63
CA TRP A 197 8.59 9.85 9.77
C TRP A 197 7.86 8.57 9.33
N LEU A 198 7.17 8.57 8.18
CA LEU A 198 6.65 7.33 7.58
C LEU A 198 7.76 6.39 7.09
N CYS A 199 8.86 6.91 6.52
CA CYS A 199 10.04 6.09 6.25
C CYS A 199 10.60 5.47 7.55
N GLN A 200 10.63 6.23 8.65
CA GLN A 200 11.05 5.70 9.96
C GLN A 200 10.10 4.61 10.46
N VAL A 201 8.79 4.73 10.23
CA VAL A 201 7.80 3.68 10.57
C VAL A 201 8.12 2.39 9.81
N GLU A 202 8.44 2.49 8.52
CA GLU A 202 8.81 1.33 7.70
C GLU A 202 10.09 0.65 8.22
N GLU A 203 11.15 1.42 8.48
CA GLU A 203 12.41 0.90 9.03
C GLU A 203 12.22 0.28 10.42
N MET A 204 11.43 0.93 11.27
CA MET A 204 11.13 0.48 12.63
C MET A 204 10.26 -0.77 12.61
N MET A 205 9.29 -0.89 11.69
CA MET A 205 8.46 -2.08 11.51
C MET A 205 9.34 -3.32 11.26
N ILE A 206 10.23 -3.23 10.28
CA ILE A 206 11.15 -4.32 9.91
C ILE A 206 12.05 -4.69 11.10
N THR A 207 12.64 -3.68 11.74
CA THR A 207 13.54 -3.88 12.89
C THR A 207 12.81 -4.54 14.06
N SER A 208 11.62 -4.05 14.40
CA SER A 208 10.83 -4.54 15.53
C SER A 208 10.38 -5.98 15.32
N LEU A 209 9.92 -6.33 14.13
CA LEU A 209 9.54 -7.71 13.82
C LEU A 209 10.74 -8.65 13.84
N ARG A 210 11.92 -8.20 13.40
CA ARG A 210 13.15 -9.00 13.49
C ARG A 210 13.56 -9.25 14.93
N ASP A 211 13.54 -8.22 15.78
CA ASP A 211 13.91 -8.34 17.19
C ASP A 211 12.92 -9.27 17.92
N ILE A 212 11.62 -9.10 17.70
CA ILE A 212 10.57 -9.98 18.24
C ILE A 212 10.73 -11.42 17.71
N ALA A 213 11.10 -11.60 16.45
CA ALA A 213 11.35 -12.93 15.89
C ALA A 213 12.53 -13.62 16.56
N GLN A 214 13.61 -12.87 16.86
CA GLN A 214 14.76 -13.39 17.57
C GLN A 214 14.36 -13.92 18.96
N ASP A 215 13.65 -13.09 19.72
CA ASP A 215 13.20 -13.46 21.07
C ASP A 215 12.24 -14.65 21.03
N SER A 216 11.35 -14.70 20.03
CA SER A 216 10.39 -15.80 19.84
C SER A 216 11.08 -17.13 19.53
N VAL A 217 12.07 -17.13 18.61
CA VAL A 217 12.83 -18.34 18.25
C VAL A 217 13.64 -18.87 19.45
N ILE A 218 14.20 -17.98 20.28
CA ILE A 218 14.90 -18.38 21.51
C ILE A 218 13.91 -18.97 22.53
N ALA A 219 12.76 -18.32 22.73
CA ALA A 219 11.77 -18.75 23.71
C ALA A 219 11.18 -20.13 23.41
N TYR A 220 11.07 -20.52 22.13
CA TYR A 220 10.51 -21.81 21.71
C TYR A 220 11.21 -23.02 22.34
N PHE A 221 12.52 -22.94 22.60
CA PHE A 221 13.27 -24.04 23.21
C PHE A 221 12.88 -24.35 24.66
N THR A 222 12.27 -23.39 25.36
CA THR A 222 11.95 -23.51 26.79
C THR A 222 10.46 -23.46 27.07
N ALA A 223 9.68 -22.83 26.20
CA ALA A 223 8.24 -22.68 26.35
C ALA A 223 7.47 -23.93 25.92
N VAL A 224 6.31 -24.14 26.52
CA VAL A 224 5.32 -25.09 26.00
C VAL A 224 4.77 -24.52 24.69
N ARG A 225 4.75 -25.31 23.60
CA ARG A 225 4.38 -24.83 22.24
C ARG A 225 3.04 -24.12 22.22
N GLU A 226 2.04 -24.63 22.93
CA GLU A 226 0.70 -24.07 23.04
C GLU A 226 0.69 -22.66 23.67
N GLU A 227 1.52 -22.44 24.69
CA GLU A 227 1.68 -21.14 25.35
C GLU A 227 2.51 -20.19 24.47
N TRP A 228 3.55 -20.72 23.81
CA TRP A 228 4.37 -19.98 22.87
C TRP A 228 3.54 -19.43 21.71
N ILE A 229 2.67 -20.24 21.08
CA ILE A 229 1.80 -19.81 19.98
C ILE A 229 0.92 -18.60 20.38
N LEU A 230 0.46 -18.55 21.63
CA LEU A 230 -0.42 -17.49 22.13
C LEU A 230 0.34 -16.23 22.59
N SER A 231 1.66 -16.31 22.73
CA SER A 231 2.49 -15.24 23.32
C SER A 231 3.15 -14.32 22.29
N TRP A 232 3.16 -14.70 21.01
CA TRP A 232 3.87 -13.97 19.95
C TRP A 232 2.93 -13.53 18.83
N PRO A 233 3.27 -12.46 18.07
CA PRO A 233 2.49 -12.05 16.91
C PRO A 233 2.34 -13.18 15.90
N GLY A 234 1.17 -13.29 15.27
CA GLY A 234 0.81 -14.44 14.47
C GLY A 234 1.76 -14.69 13.30
N GLN A 235 2.20 -13.64 12.62
CA GLN A 235 3.21 -13.74 11.57
C GLN A 235 4.53 -14.36 12.08
N ILE A 236 4.98 -13.97 13.28
CA ILE A 236 6.20 -14.47 13.90
C ILE A 236 6.03 -15.93 14.32
N VAL A 237 4.87 -16.31 14.85
CA VAL A 237 4.54 -17.71 15.17
C VAL A 237 4.66 -18.60 13.93
N LEU A 238 4.09 -18.18 12.79
CA LEU A 238 4.17 -18.96 11.55
C LEU A 238 5.62 -19.11 11.06
N CYS A 239 6.40 -18.02 11.14
CA CYS A 239 7.80 -18.01 10.73
C CYS A 239 8.68 -18.87 11.67
N GLY A 240 8.55 -18.67 12.98
CA GLY A 240 9.27 -19.43 14.00
C GLY A 240 8.96 -20.93 13.92
N SER A 241 7.69 -21.31 13.75
CA SER A 241 7.32 -22.72 13.56
C SER A 241 8.06 -23.36 12.38
N GLN A 242 8.20 -22.64 11.26
CA GLN A 242 8.92 -23.12 10.09
C GLN A 242 10.44 -23.21 10.29
N ILE A 243 11.04 -22.29 11.06
CA ILE A 243 12.46 -22.36 11.45
C ILE A 243 12.72 -23.61 12.29
N HIS A 244 11.92 -23.80 13.34
CA HIS A 244 12.07 -24.97 14.21
C HIS A 244 11.76 -26.27 13.48
N TRP A 245 10.73 -26.29 12.63
CA TRP A 245 10.46 -27.45 11.78
C TRP A 245 11.64 -27.78 10.88
N THR A 246 12.26 -26.78 10.24
CA THR A 246 13.44 -26.98 9.38
C THR A 246 14.60 -27.57 10.17
N SER A 247 14.90 -27.04 11.36
CA SER A 247 15.98 -27.54 12.24
C SER A 247 15.71 -28.96 12.72
N GLU A 248 14.53 -29.20 13.28
CA GLU A 248 14.14 -30.49 13.88
C GLU A 248 14.09 -31.61 12.83
N VAL A 249 13.72 -31.33 11.57
CA VAL A 249 13.81 -32.31 10.47
C VAL A 249 15.26 -32.66 10.17
N ILE A 250 16.14 -31.67 10.07
CA ILE A 250 17.57 -31.89 9.76
C ILE A 250 18.23 -32.71 10.87
N GLU A 251 17.99 -32.34 12.14
CA GLU A 251 18.45 -33.10 13.31
C GLU A 251 17.93 -34.56 13.27
N SER A 252 16.67 -34.77 12.86
CA SER A 252 16.10 -36.11 12.75
C SER A 252 16.77 -36.99 11.68
N PHE A 253 17.37 -36.40 10.64
CA PHE A 253 18.16 -37.14 9.65
C PHE A 253 19.47 -37.63 10.24
N GLU A 254 20.14 -36.80 11.06
CA GLU A 254 21.40 -37.14 11.73
C GLU A 254 21.20 -38.26 12.76
N ASP A 255 20.12 -38.18 13.53
CA ASP A 255 19.78 -39.15 14.57
C ASP A 255 19.05 -40.40 14.04
N GLY A 256 18.62 -40.39 12.77
CA GLY A 256 17.80 -41.45 12.18
C GLY A 256 16.40 -41.58 12.81
N SER A 257 15.89 -40.49 13.41
CA SER A 257 14.67 -40.43 14.21
C SER A 257 13.46 -39.81 13.48
N THR A 258 13.56 -39.59 12.16
CA THR A 258 12.51 -38.94 11.35
C THR A 258 11.11 -39.57 11.51
N ALA A 259 11.02 -40.89 11.71
CA ALA A 259 9.75 -41.58 11.94
C ALA A 259 9.11 -41.25 13.31
N ASP A 260 9.92 -40.99 14.33
CA ASP A 260 9.43 -40.52 15.63
C ASP A 260 9.07 -39.03 15.59
N TYR A 261 9.84 -38.25 14.82
CA TYR A 261 9.51 -36.86 14.55
C TYR A 261 8.14 -36.71 13.86
N LEU A 262 7.79 -37.60 12.92
CA LEU A 262 6.45 -37.64 12.31
C LEU A 262 5.32 -37.79 13.34
N LYS A 263 5.53 -38.59 14.39
CA LYS A 263 4.55 -38.74 15.49
C LYS A 263 4.43 -37.43 16.26
N LYS A 264 5.57 -36.79 16.60
CA LYS A 264 5.60 -35.48 17.26
C LYS A 264 4.82 -34.42 16.46
N CYS A 265 5.00 -34.34 15.13
CA CYS A 265 4.25 -33.41 14.29
C CYS A 265 2.73 -33.67 14.37
N SER A 266 2.32 -34.94 14.38
CA SER A 266 0.90 -35.32 14.46
C SER A 266 0.30 -34.91 15.80
N GLU A 267 1.00 -35.15 16.90
CA GLU A 267 0.56 -34.74 18.24
C GLU A 267 0.48 -33.21 18.40
N GLN A 268 1.44 -32.46 17.85
CA GLN A 268 1.43 -31.00 17.87
C GLN A 268 0.21 -30.42 17.14
N ILE A 269 -0.16 -31.01 16.00
CA ILE A 269 -1.37 -30.62 15.25
C ILE A 269 -2.61 -30.89 16.10
N ASP A 270 -2.74 -32.07 16.71
CA ASP A 270 -3.90 -32.41 17.54
C ASP A 270 -4.07 -31.46 18.73
N ARG A 271 -2.96 -31.11 19.39
CA ARG A 271 -2.95 -30.11 20.48
C ARG A 271 -3.35 -28.72 19.98
N THR A 272 -2.84 -28.30 18.83
CA THR A 272 -3.18 -27.00 18.23
C THR A 272 -4.66 -26.95 17.81
N VAL A 273 -5.20 -28.04 17.25
CA VAL A 273 -6.64 -28.19 16.94
C VAL A 273 -7.49 -28.14 18.21
N ALA A 274 -7.02 -28.73 19.31
CA ALA A 274 -7.70 -28.63 20.59
C ALA A 274 -7.75 -27.18 21.11
N LEU A 275 -6.66 -26.41 20.98
CA LEU A 275 -6.65 -24.98 21.32
C LEU A 275 -7.69 -24.18 20.52
N VAL A 276 -7.79 -24.42 19.21
CA VAL A 276 -8.74 -23.71 18.32
C VAL A 276 -10.20 -23.90 18.75
N ARG A 277 -10.54 -25.05 19.33
CA ARG A 277 -11.89 -25.34 19.86
C ARG A 277 -12.23 -24.54 21.12
N GLY A 278 -11.24 -23.95 21.77
CA GLY A 278 -11.42 -23.08 22.93
C GLY A 278 -11.97 -21.70 22.60
N LYS A 279 -12.11 -20.87 23.64
CA LYS A 279 -12.46 -19.46 23.50
C LYS A 279 -11.18 -18.67 23.19
N LEU A 280 -11.16 -18.02 22.03
CA LEU A 280 -10.00 -17.30 21.50
C LEU A 280 -10.46 -15.98 20.89
N GLU A 281 -9.59 -14.99 20.89
CA GLU A 281 -9.78 -13.76 20.12
C GLU A 281 -9.78 -14.06 18.60
N PRO A 282 -10.51 -13.28 17.79
CA PRO A 282 -10.61 -13.51 16.34
C PRO A 282 -9.26 -13.61 15.62
N GLY A 283 -8.33 -12.66 15.86
CA GLY A 283 -7.00 -12.66 15.25
C GLY A 283 -6.14 -13.88 15.64
N THR A 284 -6.21 -14.30 16.90
CA THR A 284 -5.53 -15.53 17.38
C THR A 284 -6.08 -16.78 16.68
N ARG A 285 -7.41 -16.83 16.45
CA ARG A 285 -8.03 -17.95 15.74
C ARG A 285 -7.59 -18.01 14.26
N ILE A 286 -7.43 -16.87 13.59
CA ILE A 286 -6.89 -16.81 12.22
C ILE A 286 -5.47 -17.37 12.20
N THR A 287 -4.63 -16.94 13.15
CA THR A 287 -3.24 -17.41 13.30
C THR A 287 -3.16 -18.92 13.51
N LEU A 288 -3.96 -19.47 14.44
CA LEU A 288 -3.96 -20.91 14.70
C LEU A 288 -4.45 -21.72 13.49
N ASN A 289 -5.47 -21.24 12.78
CA ASN A 289 -5.93 -21.89 11.54
C ASN A 289 -4.83 -21.88 10.47
N ALA A 290 -4.14 -20.75 10.30
CA ALA A 290 -3.00 -20.64 9.37
C ALA A 290 -1.84 -21.57 9.77
N LEU A 291 -1.54 -21.67 11.08
CA LEU A 291 -0.52 -22.55 11.61
C LEU A 291 -0.87 -24.03 11.37
N ILE A 292 -2.13 -24.43 11.59
CA ILE A 292 -2.58 -25.80 11.30
C ILE A 292 -2.41 -26.14 9.83
N VAL A 293 -2.74 -25.22 8.91
CA VAL A 293 -2.54 -25.43 7.46
C VAL A 293 -1.07 -25.69 7.14
N ILE A 294 -0.17 -24.91 7.73
CA ILE A 294 1.28 -25.07 7.57
C ILE A 294 1.77 -26.38 8.19
N ASP A 295 1.39 -26.67 9.44
CA ASP A 295 1.83 -27.86 10.18
C ASP A 295 1.34 -29.16 9.52
N VAL A 296 0.13 -29.16 8.95
CA VAL A 296 -0.40 -30.29 8.15
C VAL A 296 0.49 -30.56 6.94
N HIS A 297 0.83 -29.53 6.17
CA HIS A 297 1.74 -29.67 5.04
C HIS A 297 3.13 -30.15 5.50
N ALA A 298 3.67 -29.55 6.56
CA ALA A 298 4.96 -29.90 7.14
C ALA A 298 5.02 -31.38 7.58
N ARG A 299 3.98 -31.88 8.25
CA ARG A 299 3.84 -33.30 8.62
C ARG A 299 3.76 -34.19 7.37
N ASP A 300 3.00 -33.80 6.35
CA ASP A 300 2.85 -34.60 5.13
C ASP A 300 4.17 -34.69 4.34
N VAL A 301 5.00 -33.64 4.37
CA VAL A 301 6.38 -33.66 3.89
C VAL A 301 7.22 -34.65 4.70
N VAL A 302 7.19 -34.59 6.03
CA VAL A 302 7.94 -35.53 6.89
C VAL A 302 7.52 -36.98 6.62
N LYS A 303 6.22 -37.23 6.46
CA LYS A 303 5.70 -38.55 6.08
C LYS A 303 6.28 -39.04 4.76
N MET A 304 6.31 -38.18 3.75
CA MET A 304 6.92 -38.49 2.45
C MET A 304 8.43 -38.78 2.58
N LEU A 305 9.16 -38.02 3.41
CA LEU A 305 10.59 -38.25 3.65
C LEU A 305 10.85 -39.62 4.30
N VAL A 306 10.00 -40.03 5.25
CA VAL A 306 10.05 -41.37 5.87
C VAL A 306 9.76 -42.46 4.85
N GLU A 307 8.69 -42.32 4.05
CA GLU A 307 8.32 -43.29 3.00
C GLU A 307 9.41 -43.46 1.93
N ARG A 308 10.19 -42.41 1.67
CA ARG A 308 11.30 -42.43 0.71
C ARG A 308 12.67 -42.71 1.34
N GLU A 309 12.71 -43.00 2.64
CA GLU A 309 13.92 -43.27 3.40
C GLU A 309 15.01 -42.19 3.24
N VAL A 310 14.61 -40.92 3.17
CA VAL A 310 15.54 -39.79 3.04
C VAL A 310 16.31 -39.59 4.35
N LYS A 311 17.64 -39.49 4.24
CA LYS A 311 18.56 -39.35 5.39
C LYS A 311 19.59 -38.23 5.23
N ASP A 312 19.52 -37.48 4.14
CA ASP A 312 20.48 -36.43 3.81
C ASP A 312 19.77 -35.09 3.65
N ALA A 313 20.29 -34.05 4.32
CA ALA A 313 19.82 -32.69 4.19
C ALA A 313 20.04 -32.08 2.77
N MET A 314 20.83 -32.75 1.93
CA MET A 314 21.04 -32.40 0.52
C MET A 314 20.13 -33.18 -0.45
N ASP A 315 19.29 -34.09 0.04
CA ASP A 315 18.37 -34.85 -0.81
C ASP A 315 17.34 -33.94 -1.49
N PHE A 316 17.09 -34.19 -2.77
CA PHE A 316 16.16 -33.38 -3.56
C PHE A 316 14.76 -33.28 -2.92
N ASN A 317 14.25 -34.38 -2.35
CA ASN A 317 12.93 -34.43 -1.73
C ASN A 317 12.79 -33.46 -0.55
N TRP A 318 13.91 -33.15 0.13
CA TRP A 318 13.98 -32.15 1.18
C TRP A 318 14.29 -30.75 0.65
N ILE A 319 15.34 -30.58 -0.16
CA ILE A 319 15.74 -29.24 -0.62
C ILE A 319 14.69 -28.58 -1.50
N CYS A 320 13.81 -29.37 -2.13
CA CYS A 320 12.73 -28.87 -2.97
C CYS A 320 11.52 -28.33 -2.18
N GLN A 321 11.58 -28.34 -0.85
CA GLN A 321 10.61 -27.74 0.07
C GLN A 321 11.04 -26.33 0.47
N LEU A 322 10.10 -25.52 0.95
CA LEU A 322 10.37 -24.18 1.46
C LEU A 322 10.90 -24.28 2.90
N ARG A 323 12.15 -23.87 3.12
CA ARG A 323 12.86 -24.06 4.40
C ARG A 323 13.28 -22.71 4.97
N TYR A 324 13.31 -22.59 6.29
CA TYR A 324 13.62 -21.34 6.96
C TYR A 324 14.82 -21.54 7.88
N TYR A 325 15.78 -20.62 7.79
CA TYR A 325 17.01 -20.65 8.55
C TYR A 325 17.21 -19.33 9.25
N TRP A 326 17.65 -19.38 10.51
CA TRP A 326 18.16 -18.21 11.21
C TRP A 326 19.69 -18.16 11.01
N LEU A 327 20.17 -17.25 10.16
CA LEU A 327 21.58 -17.13 9.77
C LEU A 327 22.04 -15.68 9.96
N GLU A 328 23.15 -15.49 10.68
CA GLU A 328 23.82 -14.19 10.80
C GLU A 328 22.91 -13.03 11.26
N GLY A 329 21.90 -13.32 12.09
CA GLY A 329 20.95 -12.31 12.60
C GLY A 329 19.84 -11.95 11.61
N ALA A 330 19.66 -12.73 10.54
CA ALA A 330 18.55 -12.62 9.60
C ALA A 330 17.86 -13.98 9.41
N ILE A 331 16.61 -13.94 8.96
CA ILE A 331 15.88 -15.14 8.54
C ILE A 331 16.03 -15.28 7.03
N THR A 332 16.50 -16.43 6.59
CA THR A 332 16.65 -16.79 5.18
C THR A 332 15.66 -17.88 4.84
N VAL A 333 14.86 -17.64 3.81
CA VAL A 333 13.93 -18.60 3.23
C VAL A 333 14.57 -19.22 1.99
N SER A 334 14.79 -20.52 2.04
CA SER A 334 15.51 -21.28 1.02
C SER A 334 14.60 -22.28 0.32
N MET A 335 14.73 -22.38 -1.00
CA MET A 335 14.06 -23.40 -1.80
C MET A 335 14.94 -23.80 -2.98
N ILE A 336 15.25 -25.09 -3.10
CA ILE A 336 16.18 -25.67 -4.08
C ILE A 336 17.57 -25.01 -4.00
N THR A 337 17.84 -24.02 -4.84
CA THR A 337 19.10 -23.28 -4.86
C THR A 337 18.90 -21.78 -4.64
N THR A 338 17.67 -21.35 -4.38
CA THR A 338 17.33 -19.94 -4.16
C THR A 338 17.24 -19.66 -2.68
N ASP A 339 17.96 -18.64 -2.23
CA ASP A 339 17.85 -18.07 -0.90
C ASP A 339 17.26 -16.67 -1.01
N VAL A 340 16.28 -16.37 -0.16
CA VAL A 340 15.61 -15.07 -0.08
C VAL A 340 15.58 -14.63 1.37
N THR A 341 16.08 -13.44 1.65
CA THR A 341 15.94 -12.84 2.98
C THR A 341 14.47 -12.58 3.27
N TYR A 342 14.00 -13.02 4.44
CA TYR A 342 12.66 -12.73 4.93
C TYR A 342 12.50 -11.22 5.10
N GLY A 343 11.48 -10.65 4.45
CA GLY A 343 11.36 -9.19 4.30
C GLY A 343 10.91 -8.45 5.55
N PHE A 344 10.30 -9.16 6.51
CA PHE A 344 9.70 -8.56 7.71
C PHE A 344 8.71 -7.41 7.43
N GLU A 345 8.05 -7.41 6.26
CA GLU A 345 6.84 -6.62 6.08
C GLU A 345 5.82 -7.11 7.11
N TYR A 346 5.19 -6.21 7.86
CA TYR A 346 4.11 -6.60 8.75
C TYR A 346 2.85 -6.90 7.92
N LEU A 347 2.36 -8.14 8.01
CA LEU A 347 1.20 -8.62 7.26
C LEU A 347 -0.05 -8.75 8.14
N GLY A 348 0.10 -8.64 9.46
CA GLY A 348 -0.96 -8.95 10.42
C GLY A 348 -1.39 -10.42 10.40
N ASN A 349 -2.54 -10.71 11.03
CA ASN A 349 -3.10 -12.06 11.07
C ASN A 349 -3.80 -12.37 9.74
N THR A 350 -3.13 -13.10 8.86
CA THR A 350 -3.69 -13.48 7.56
C THR A 350 -3.88 -14.99 7.44
N PRO A 351 -4.93 -15.44 6.75
CA PRO A 351 -5.08 -16.86 6.44
C PRO A 351 -3.99 -17.29 5.45
N ARG A 352 -3.65 -18.59 5.53
CA ARG A 352 -2.73 -19.28 4.62
C ARG A 352 -3.48 -20.15 3.63
N LEU A 353 -2.98 -20.18 2.40
CA LEU A 353 -3.49 -21.08 1.36
C LEU A 353 -3.09 -22.52 1.70
N VAL A 354 -4.00 -23.47 1.46
CA VAL A 354 -3.67 -24.90 1.60
C VAL A 354 -2.59 -25.26 0.59
N ILE A 355 -1.48 -25.78 1.09
CA ILE A 355 -0.32 -26.13 0.27
C ILE A 355 -0.51 -27.53 -0.31
N THR A 356 -0.77 -27.59 -1.62
CA THR A 356 -0.90 -28.83 -2.39
C THR A 356 0.38 -29.10 -3.18
N PRO A 357 0.58 -30.32 -3.73
CA PRO A 357 1.72 -30.59 -4.61
C PRO A 357 1.83 -29.64 -5.83
N LEU A 358 0.69 -29.10 -6.30
CA LEU A 358 0.66 -28.10 -7.37
C LEU A 358 1.12 -26.73 -6.87
N THR A 359 0.71 -26.34 -5.66
CA THR A 359 1.17 -25.12 -4.97
C THR A 359 2.69 -25.16 -4.79
N ASP A 360 3.24 -26.28 -4.29
CA ASP A 360 4.70 -26.46 -4.13
C ASP A 360 5.45 -26.35 -5.45
N ARG A 361 4.90 -26.93 -6.52
CA ARG A 361 5.50 -26.81 -7.85
C ARG A 361 5.53 -25.35 -8.30
N CYS A 362 4.47 -24.60 -8.06
CA CYS A 362 4.44 -23.17 -8.37
C CYS A 362 5.47 -22.39 -7.53
N TYR A 363 5.58 -22.68 -6.22
CA TYR A 363 6.58 -22.05 -5.35
C TYR A 363 8.00 -22.27 -5.86
N ARG A 364 8.35 -23.51 -6.24
CA ARG A 364 9.64 -23.84 -6.83
C ARG A 364 9.94 -23.03 -8.09
N THR A 365 8.97 -22.91 -8.99
CA THR A 365 9.12 -22.12 -10.21
C THR A 365 9.28 -20.63 -9.92
N LEU A 366 8.48 -20.07 -9.01
CA LEU A 366 8.55 -18.65 -8.65
C LEU A 366 9.86 -18.31 -7.92
N MET A 367 10.31 -19.14 -6.98
CA MET A 367 11.61 -19.00 -6.30
C MET A 367 12.77 -19.14 -7.30
N GLY A 368 12.67 -20.06 -8.27
CA GLY A 368 13.65 -20.19 -9.34
C GLY A 368 13.72 -18.94 -10.24
N ALA A 369 12.57 -18.39 -10.64
CA ALA A 369 12.50 -17.16 -11.43
C ALA A 369 13.08 -15.95 -10.67
N LEU A 370 12.77 -15.84 -9.36
CA LEU A 370 13.28 -14.79 -8.50
C LEU A 370 14.81 -14.78 -8.44
N LYS A 371 15.46 -15.94 -8.33
CA LYS A 371 16.93 -16.06 -8.36
C LYS A 371 17.56 -15.50 -9.65
N LEU A 372 16.83 -15.60 -10.75
CA LEU A 372 17.28 -15.13 -12.07
C LEU A 372 16.87 -13.68 -12.35
N ASN A 373 16.26 -12.99 -11.39
CA ASN A 373 15.64 -11.68 -11.58
C ASN A 373 14.62 -11.66 -12.75
N LEU A 374 13.88 -12.77 -12.91
CA LEU A 374 12.83 -12.92 -13.92
C LEU A 374 11.44 -12.87 -13.27
N GLY A 375 10.44 -12.48 -14.05
CA GLY A 375 9.04 -12.63 -13.66
C GLY A 375 8.58 -14.09 -13.75
N GLY A 376 7.66 -14.47 -12.85
CA GLY A 376 6.95 -15.74 -12.93
C GLY A 376 5.60 -15.57 -13.62
N ALA A 377 5.30 -16.42 -14.61
CA ALA A 377 4.01 -16.45 -15.29
C ALA A 377 3.29 -17.79 -15.02
N PRO A 378 2.60 -17.96 -13.87
CA PRO A 378 1.76 -19.13 -13.68
C PRO A 378 0.60 -19.11 -14.68
N GLU A 379 0.48 -20.17 -15.49
CA GLU A 379 -0.59 -20.31 -16.49
C GLU A 379 -1.62 -21.36 -16.06
N GLY A 380 -2.88 -21.12 -16.41
CA GLY A 380 -4.00 -22.02 -16.12
C GLY A 380 -5.36 -21.32 -16.15
N PRO A 381 -6.48 -22.07 -16.12
CA PRO A 381 -7.83 -21.51 -16.16
C PRO A 381 -8.12 -20.49 -15.04
N ALA A 382 -9.13 -19.64 -15.23
CA ALA A 382 -9.58 -18.73 -14.18
C ALA A 382 -10.04 -19.52 -12.93
N GLY A 383 -9.76 -18.99 -11.74
CA GLY A 383 -10.17 -19.62 -10.48
C GLY A 383 -9.30 -20.79 -9.99
N THR A 384 -8.21 -21.16 -10.68
CA THR A 384 -7.31 -22.25 -10.25
C THR A 384 -6.25 -21.83 -9.20
N GLY A 385 -6.47 -20.72 -8.50
CA GLY A 385 -5.60 -20.29 -7.40
C GLY A 385 -4.24 -19.69 -7.79
N LYS A 386 -4.03 -19.31 -9.05
CA LYS A 386 -2.76 -18.73 -9.55
C LYS A 386 -2.30 -17.51 -8.74
N THR A 387 -3.16 -16.48 -8.68
CA THR A 387 -2.90 -15.24 -7.95
C THR A 387 -2.73 -15.50 -6.45
N GLU A 388 -3.59 -16.35 -5.88
CA GLU A 388 -3.53 -16.68 -4.45
C GLU A 388 -2.26 -17.46 -4.08
N THR A 389 -1.74 -18.29 -4.99
CA THR A 389 -0.46 -18.98 -4.81
C THR A 389 0.71 -17.99 -4.79
N SER A 390 0.74 -17.02 -5.72
CA SER A 390 1.78 -15.97 -5.71
C SER A 390 1.69 -15.10 -4.44
N LYS A 391 0.48 -14.75 -4.00
CA LYS A 391 0.26 -14.02 -2.74
C LYS A 391 0.75 -14.81 -1.54
N ASP A 392 0.43 -16.10 -1.45
CA ASP A 392 0.83 -16.91 -0.29
C ASP A 392 2.35 -17.11 -0.23
N LEU A 393 3.04 -17.22 -1.38
CA LEU A 393 4.50 -17.20 -1.43
C LEU A 393 5.07 -15.86 -0.94
N ALA A 394 4.50 -14.73 -1.38
CA ALA A 394 4.93 -13.40 -0.92
C ALA A 394 4.77 -13.25 0.61
N LYS A 395 3.65 -13.74 1.16
CA LYS A 395 3.45 -13.83 2.61
C LYS A 395 4.46 -14.76 3.29
N ALA A 396 4.87 -15.84 2.62
CA ALA A 396 5.85 -16.79 3.16
C ALA A 396 7.25 -16.17 3.27
N VAL A 397 7.59 -15.23 2.38
CA VAL A 397 8.85 -14.46 2.45
C VAL A 397 8.69 -13.08 3.12
N ALA A 398 7.53 -12.79 3.72
CA ALA A 398 7.16 -11.50 4.32
C ALA A 398 7.49 -10.28 3.46
N LYS A 399 6.99 -10.29 2.22
CA LYS A 399 7.04 -9.15 1.31
C LYS A 399 5.64 -8.69 0.95
N GLN A 400 5.46 -7.38 0.84
CA GLN A 400 4.21 -6.78 0.38
C GLN A 400 3.83 -7.32 -1.00
N CYS A 401 2.59 -7.80 -1.15
CA CYS A 401 2.10 -8.34 -2.42
C CYS A 401 0.98 -7.48 -2.98
N VAL A 402 1.26 -6.79 -4.10
CA VAL A 402 0.26 -5.97 -4.79
C VAL A 402 -0.25 -6.70 -6.02
N VAL A 403 -1.56 -6.78 -6.16
CA VAL A 403 -2.21 -7.41 -7.30
C VAL A 403 -2.91 -6.36 -8.14
N PHE A 404 -2.41 -6.19 -9.36
CA PHE A 404 -3.02 -5.35 -10.37
C PHE A 404 -3.80 -6.24 -11.35
N ASN A 405 -5.11 -6.03 -11.42
CA ASN A 405 -5.95 -6.69 -12.40
C ASN A 405 -5.91 -5.89 -13.69
N CYS A 406 -5.17 -6.39 -14.68
CA CYS A 406 -5.04 -5.70 -15.94
C CYS A 406 -6.36 -5.72 -16.72
N SER A 407 -6.92 -4.53 -17.00
CA SER A 407 -8.12 -4.35 -17.84
C SER A 407 -7.83 -3.34 -18.95
N GLU A 408 -8.70 -3.26 -19.96
CA GLU A 408 -8.56 -2.30 -21.07
C GLU A 408 -8.54 -0.82 -20.63
N GLY A 409 -8.97 -0.53 -19.40
CA GLY A 409 -8.92 0.81 -18.82
C GLY A 409 -7.57 1.22 -18.24
N LEU A 410 -6.54 0.36 -18.28
CA LEU A 410 -5.18 0.74 -17.92
C LEU A 410 -4.52 1.49 -19.07
N ASP A 411 -3.97 2.66 -18.77
CA ASP A 411 -3.08 3.35 -19.66
C ASP A 411 -1.61 3.00 -19.38
N TYR A 412 -0.71 3.56 -20.17
CA TYR A 412 0.74 3.32 -20.04
C TYR A 412 1.35 4.03 -18.82
N LYS A 413 0.61 4.97 -18.23
CA LYS A 413 1.02 5.74 -17.04
C LYS A 413 0.54 5.04 -15.79
#